data_AF-A0A0F9B6B7-F1
#
_entry.id   AF-A0A0F9B6B7-F1
#
_cell.length_a   1.000
_cell.length_b   1.000
_cell.length_c   1.000
_cell.angle_alpha   90.00
_cell.angle_beta   90.00
_cell.angle_gamma   90.00
#
_symmetry.space_group_name_H-M   'P 1'
#
loop_
_entity.id
_entity.type
_entity.pdbx_description
1 polymer ?
#
loop_
_entity_poly.entity_id
_entity_poly.type
_entity_poly.pdbx_seq_one_letter_code
_entity_poly.pdbx_strand_id
1 'polypeptide(L)'
;EITGATNVPQNHIGAMVGGFIRNLEVMSKLGFATISAFGDTLFKADTYMFNGIGFFDSYGLALSEGVGRARTGKLSQQIASGYGVAADSFIGSAVHRFSGIDDISGGMAEAVQTFMKFSLMNWWTDSGRRSAAHTFSHWLGQNAGDGWGNLNPRLKRNLEGYGFDGNMWDAVRKGAGELEDGRIYITPEGVDELPDSAFTAMVNERMKGAGKLNEKQKASRRKRLLEEVRNDADEALNTYVIDQIDSAILVPDARTRAFINAGTQRGTFDGEMRRFFFQFKSFSLSMTQRVLGRTLFGQSDELLKGNMLTQTARALVNGKAEFLGMIHLMGASAVFGYIAMSAKDMLKGRTPRTPQNIEEAQNIFKSSILQGGGMGIYGDFLFGAVDRHGQGFLETFGGPAFADFNQVRKMTVAAARGEPDAQRALSFVLNRVPNLFYTRLATDMLFFHWIRETMNPGYLRRMEQRIEGDHDQQF
;
A
#
# COMPACT_ATOMS: atom_id res chain seq x y z
N GLU A 1 -0.37 -11.86 15.44
CA GLU A 1 0.21 -11.48 14.13
C GLU A 1 1.60 -12.04 13.93
N ILE A 2 2.64 -11.57 14.62
CA ILE A 2 4.03 -12.04 14.43
C ILE A 2 4.19 -13.55 14.68
N THR A 3 3.47 -14.08 15.67
CA THR A 3 3.47 -15.52 16.00
C THR A 3 2.59 -16.39 15.08
N GLY A 4 1.88 -15.81 14.12
CA GLY A 4 0.96 -16.53 13.24
C GLY A 4 -0.33 -17.07 13.90
N ALA A 5 -0.52 -16.90 15.21
CA ALA A 5 -1.66 -17.44 15.95
C ALA A 5 -3.03 -16.95 15.45
N THR A 6 -3.08 -15.74 14.87
CA THR A 6 -4.28 -15.14 14.24
C THR A 6 -4.62 -15.76 12.89
N ASN A 7 -3.70 -16.52 12.29
CA ASN A 7 -3.87 -17.20 11.02
C ASN A 7 -4.43 -18.63 11.15
N VAL A 8 -4.45 -19.17 12.37
CA VAL A 8 -5.03 -20.49 12.64
C VAL A 8 -6.56 -20.35 12.72
N PRO A 9 -7.33 -21.09 11.90
CA PRO A 9 -8.79 -21.04 11.97
C PRO A 9 -9.29 -21.76 13.23
N GLN A 10 -10.14 -21.09 14.00
CA GLN A 10 -10.88 -21.72 15.09
C GLN A 10 -12.03 -22.59 14.56
N ASN A 11 -12.67 -22.14 13.46
CA ASN A 11 -13.71 -22.89 12.76
C ASN A 11 -13.40 -22.92 11.26
N HIS A 12 -13.13 -24.11 10.73
CA HIS A 12 -12.76 -24.31 9.33
C HIS A 12 -13.88 -23.92 8.35
N ILE A 13 -15.14 -24.23 8.65
CA ILE A 13 -16.27 -23.91 7.77
C ILE A 13 -16.54 -22.40 7.76
N GLY A 14 -16.52 -21.79 8.94
CA GLY A 14 -16.69 -20.34 9.07
C GLY A 14 -15.58 -19.56 8.34
N ALA A 15 -14.33 -20.00 8.48
CA ALA A 15 -13.19 -19.42 7.78
C ALA A 15 -13.29 -19.60 6.25
N MET A 16 -13.74 -20.78 5.79
CA MET A 16 -13.94 -21.06 4.36
C MET A 16 -15.03 -20.16 3.74
N VAL A 17 -16.20 -20.07 4.38
CA VAL A 17 -17.32 -19.26 3.88
C VAL A 17 -16.98 -17.77 3.93
N GLY A 18 -16.39 -17.30 5.05
CA GLY A 18 -15.94 -15.93 5.20
C GLY A 18 -14.88 -15.54 4.17
N GLY A 19 -13.90 -16.41 3.96
CA GLY A 19 -12.86 -16.24 2.93
C GLY A 19 -13.43 -16.22 1.51
N PHE A 20 -14.35 -17.15 1.17
CA PHE A 20 -14.99 -17.19 -0.14
C PHE A 20 -15.71 -15.87 -0.46
N ILE A 21 -16.53 -15.39 0.48
CA ILE A 21 -17.32 -14.18 0.27
C ILE A 21 -16.42 -12.95 0.14
N ARG A 22 -15.41 -12.81 1.00
CA ARG A 22 -14.45 -11.71 0.91
C ARG A 22 -13.67 -11.71 -0.40
N ASN A 23 -13.23 -12.88 -0.85
CA ASN A 23 -12.50 -13.00 -2.11
C ASN A 23 -13.38 -12.70 -3.33
N LEU A 24 -14.67 -13.06 -3.29
CA LEU A 24 -15.62 -12.72 -4.35
C LEU A 24 -15.88 -11.21 -4.39
N GLU A 25 -16.05 -10.60 -3.21
CA GLU A 25 -16.16 -9.15 -3.04
C GLU A 25 -14.94 -8.42 -3.62
N VAL A 26 -13.73 -8.88 -3.28
CA VAL A 26 -12.45 -8.39 -3.82
C VAL A 26 -12.45 -8.42 -5.35
N MET A 27 -12.74 -9.55 -5.98
CA MET A 27 -12.77 -9.65 -7.45
C MET A 27 -13.85 -8.75 -8.08
N SER A 28 -15.04 -8.70 -7.51
CA SER A 28 -16.15 -7.91 -8.05
C SER A 28 -15.90 -6.39 -7.99
N LYS A 29 -15.25 -5.91 -6.91
CA LYS A 29 -15.00 -4.49 -6.67
C LYS A 29 -13.70 -3.99 -7.30
N LEU A 30 -12.72 -4.87 -7.53
CA LEU A 30 -11.41 -4.51 -8.10
C LEU A 30 -11.36 -4.50 -9.63
N GLY A 31 -12.50 -4.60 -10.33
CA GLY A 31 -12.54 -4.55 -11.81
C GLY A 31 -11.87 -3.32 -12.44
N PHE A 32 -11.85 -2.18 -11.72
CA PHE A 32 -11.15 -0.94 -12.08
C PHE A 32 -9.98 -0.60 -11.14
N ALA A 33 -9.48 -1.57 -10.36
CA ALA A 33 -8.44 -1.33 -9.36
C ALA A 33 -7.15 -0.79 -10.00
N THR A 34 -6.76 -1.33 -11.15
CA THR A 34 -5.54 -0.92 -11.87
C THR A 34 -5.59 0.54 -12.31
N ILE A 35 -6.76 1.01 -12.72
CA ILE A 35 -6.97 2.42 -13.06
C ILE A 35 -6.94 3.30 -11.81
N SER A 36 -7.39 2.76 -10.67
CA SER A 36 -7.32 3.48 -9.39
C SER A 36 -5.88 3.55 -8.87
N ALA A 37 -5.06 2.56 -9.20
CA ALA A 37 -3.67 2.44 -8.80
C ALA A 37 -2.76 3.49 -9.45
N PHE A 38 -3.25 4.29 -10.42
CA PHE A 38 -2.54 5.51 -10.85
C PHE A 38 -2.29 6.49 -9.69
N GLY A 39 -3.13 6.45 -8.65
CA GLY A 39 -2.90 7.18 -7.39
C GLY A 39 -1.60 6.77 -6.67
N ASP A 40 -1.03 5.61 -6.97
CA ASP A 40 0.24 5.15 -6.40
C ASP A 40 1.42 6.05 -6.74
N THR A 41 1.33 6.74 -7.88
CA THR A 41 2.33 7.73 -8.31
C THR A 41 2.57 8.78 -7.22
N LEU A 42 1.51 9.19 -6.53
CA LEU A 42 1.61 10.14 -5.43
C LEU A 42 2.43 9.56 -4.28
N PHE A 43 2.12 8.35 -3.84
CA PHE A 43 2.79 7.74 -2.68
C PHE A 43 4.24 7.38 -2.98
N LYS A 44 4.54 6.98 -4.23
CA LYS A 44 5.92 6.84 -4.71
C LYS A 44 6.67 8.16 -4.61
N ALA A 45 6.12 9.23 -5.18
CA ALA A 45 6.76 10.55 -5.17
C ALA A 45 6.96 11.05 -3.73
N ASP A 46 5.97 10.88 -2.85
CA ASP A 46 6.08 11.23 -1.44
C ASP A 46 7.20 10.44 -0.73
N THR A 47 7.27 9.12 -0.96
CA THR A 47 8.33 8.28 -0.39
C THR A 47 9.71 8.67 -0.92
N TYR A 48 9.84 9.07 -2.18
CA TYR A 48 11.10 9.57 -2.76
C TYR A 48 11.53 10.87 -2.09
N MET A 49 10.62 11.84 -1.94
CA MET A 49 10.87 13.08 -1.21
C MET A 49 11.20 12.85 0.26
N PHE A 50 10.55 11.86 0.89
CA PHE A 50 10.83 11.48 2.26
C PHE A 50 12.30 11.03 2.43
N ASN A 51 12.88 10.39 1.42
CA ASN A 51 14.29 9.97 1.40
C ASN A 51 15.26 11.03 0.86
N GLY A 52 14.76 12.24 0.56
CA GLY A 52 15.58 13.38 0.17
C GLY A 52 15.77 13.58 -1.33
N ILE A 53 15.09 12.79 -2.17
CA ILE A 53 15.04 13.05 -3.63
C ILE A 53 14.27 14.36 -3.86
N GLY A 54 14.71 15.17 -4.83
CA GLY A 54 14.09 16.46 -5.15
C GLY A 54 12.61 16.32 -5.53
N PHE A 55 11.82 17.37 -5.35
CA PHE A 55 10.38 17.38 -5.65
C PHE A 55 10.07 16.97 -7.10
N PHE A 56 10.72 17.63 -8.07
CA PHE A 56 10.49 17.36 -9.49
C PHE A 56 11.02 15.99 -9.91
N ASP A 57 12.18 15.59 -9.39
CA ASP A 57 12.74 14.27 -9.65
C ASP A 57 11.83 13.17 -9.10
N SER A 58 11.28 13.36 -7.90
CA SER A 58 10.38 12.40 -7.26
C SER A 58 9.13 12.16 -8.12
N TYR A 59 8.50 13.22 -8.62
CA TYR A 59 7.34 13.10 -9.52
C TYR A 59 7.72 12.56 -10.90
N GLY A 60 8.85 13.00 -11.47
CA GLY A 60 9.34 12.52 -12.76
C GLY A 60 9.64 11.02 -12.73
N LEU A 61 10.33 10.56 -11.68
CA LEU A 61 10.59 9.15 -11.42
C LEU A 61 9.28 8.38 -11.23
N ALA A 62 8.41 8.81 -10.30
CA ALA A 62 7.15 8.12 -10.03
C ALA A 62 6.27 7.97 -11.28
N LEU A 63 6.16 9.02 -12.10
CA LEU A 63 5.38 9.00 -13.34
C LEU A 63 6.03 8.09 -14.41
N SER A 64 7.34 8.22 -14.63
CA SER A 64 8.05 7.41 -15.63
C SER A 64 8.01 5.91 -15.32
N GLU A 65 8.02 5.57 -14.03
CA GLU A 65 7.91 4.20 -13.53
C GLU A 65 6.46 3.67 -13.55
N GLY A 66 5.45 4.54 -13.43
CA GLY A 66 4.04 4.17 -13.53
C GLY A 66 3.57 3.87 -14.96
N VAL A 67 4.14 4.54 -15.97
CA VAL A 67 3.73 4.41 -17.39
C VAL A 67 4.43 3.23 -18.11
N GLY A 68 5.08 2.33 -17.36
CA GLY A 68 5.60 1.07 -17.89
C GLY A 68 6.80 1.16 -18.84
N ARG A 69 7.37 2.35 -19.04
CA ARG A 69 8.51 2.56 -19.96
C ARG A 69 9.87 2.80 -19.29
N ALA A 70 9.93 3.12 -18.00
CA ALA A 70 11.20 3.29 -17.31
C ALA A 70 11.34 2.25 -16.19
N ARG A 71 12.39 1.40 -16.27
CA ARG A 71 12.92 0.59 -15.15
C ARG A 71 12.14 -0.68 -14.74
N THR A 72 11.65 -1.42 -15.72
CA THR A 72 11.17 -2.83 -15.57
C THR A 72 12.08 -3.85 -16.26
N GLY A 73 13.28 -3.43 -16.66
CA GLY A 73 14.26 -4.28 -17.35
C GLY A 73 14.86 -5.37 -16.46
N LYS A 74 15.69 -6.23 -17.06
CA LYS A 74 16.40 -7.31 -16.36
C LYS A 74 17.18 -6.79 -15.14
N LEU A 75 17.80 -5.61 -15.27
CA LEU A 75 18.53 -4.94 -14.19
C LEU A 75 17.65 -4.65 -12.96
N SER A 76 16.49 -4.01 -13.14
CA SER A 76 15.56 -3.72 -12.05
C SER A 76 15.03 -4.99 -11.40
N GLN A 77 14.86 -6.06 -12.17
CA GLN A 77 14.50 -7.37 -11.65
C GLN A 77 15.65 -8.01 -10.86
N GLN A 78 16.89 -7.92 -11.32
CA GLN A 78 18.07 -8.42 -10.60
C GLN A 78 18.22 -7.71 -9.26
N ILE A 79 18.23 -6.38 -9.26
CA ILE A 79 18.31 -5.57 -8.04
C ILE A 79 17.18 -5.95 -7.07
N ALA A 80 15.93 -5.97 -7.54
CA ALA A 80 14.80 -6.33 -6.69
C ALA A 80 14.88 -7.77 -6.16
N SER A 81 15.45 -8.70 -6.94
CA SER A 81 15.65 -10.09 -6.49
C SER A 81 16.71 -10.17 -5.39
N GLY A 82 17.76 -9.35 -5.47
CA GLY A 82 18.77 -9.21 -4.42
C GLY A 82 18.19 -8.78 -3.09
N TYR A 83 17.26 -7.82 -3.11
CA TYR A 83 16.52 -7.39 -1.91
C TYR A 83 15.42 -8.39 -1.47
N GLY A 84 15.32 -9.58 -2.06
CA GLY A 84 14.29 -10.57 -1.72
C GLY A 84 12.86 -10.20 -2.15
N VAL A 85 12.67 -9.05 -2.80
CA VAL A 85 11.35 -8.54 -3.24
C VAL A 85 10.69 -9.48 -4.25
N ALA A 86 11.49 -10.22 -5.02
CA ALA A 86 11.01 -11.21 -5.98
C ALA A 86 10.39 -12.45 -5.33
N ALA A 87 10.83 -12.86 -4.12
CA ALA A 87 10.27 -14.00 -3.41
C ALA A 87 8.83 -13.72 -2.93
N ASP A 88 8.56 -12.49 -2.49
CA ASP A 88 7.23 -12.02 -2.09
C ASP A 88 6.28 -11.83 -3.28
N SER A 89 6.79 -11.50 -4.47
CA SER A 89 5.95 -11.32 -5.67
C SER A 89 5.21 -12.61 -6.10
N PHE A 90 5.72 -13.80 -5.76
CA PHE A 90 5.04 -15.07 -6.05
C PHE A 90 3.88 -15.36 -5.09
N ILE A 91 3.88 -14.75 -3.90
CA ILE A 91 2.81 -14.88 -2.91
C ILE A 91 1.89 -13.68 -3.06
N GLY A 92 0.90 -13.77 -3.96
CA GLY A 92 -0.33 -12.96 -3.94
C GLY A 92 -0.20 -11.45 -3.69
N SER A 93 0.87 -10.79 -4.15
CA SER A 93 1.25 -9.41 -3.73
C SER A 93 0.12 -8.39 -3.87
N ALA A 94 -0.68 -8.47 -4.95
CA ALA A 94 -1.86 -7.63 -5.15
C ALA A 94 -2.99 -7.92 -4.16
N VAL A 95 -3.20 -9.19 -3.78
CA VAL A 95 -4.23 -9.57 -2.79
C VAL A 95 -3.81 -9.11 -1.41
N HIS A 96 -2.55 -9.31 -1.02
CA HIS A 96 -2.02 -8.79 0.26
C HIS A 96 -2.13 -7.27 0.31
N ARG A 97 -1.88 -6.59 -0.81
CA ARG A 97 -1.99 -5.14 -0.91
C ARG A 97 -3.41 -4.61 -0.67
N PHE A 98 -4.44 -5.23 -1.25
CA PHE A 98 -5.82 -4.72 -1.15
C PHE A 98 -6.64 -5.33 -0.03
N SER A 99 -6.33 -6.55 0.41
CA SER A 99 -7.08 -7.21 1.48
C SER A 99 -6.35 -7.19 2.82
N GLY A 100 -5.02 -7.04 2.82
CA GLY A 100 -4.20 -7.10 4.03
C GLY A 100 -4.22 -8.45 4.74
N ILE A 101 -4.75 -9.51 4.13
CA ILE A 101 -5.07 -10.76 4.81
C ILE A 101 -4.69 -11.98 3.97
N ASP A 102 -4.02 -12.95 4.59
CA ASP A 102 -3.50 -14.17 3.97
C ASP A 102 -4.51 -15.33 4.04
N ASP A 103 -5.73 -15.13 3.56
CA ASP A 103 -6.84 -16.11 3.69
C ASP A 103 -7.06 -16.99 2.45
N ILE A 104 -5.98 -17.21 1.71
CA ILE A 104 -6.06 -17.73 0.35
C ILE A 104 -5.71 -19.23 0.37
N SER A 105 -6.70 -20.11 0.18
CA SER A 105 -6.46 -21.54 -0.05
C SER A 105 -7.52 -22.16 -0.98
N GLY A 106 -7.12 -23.18 -1.74
CA GLY A 106 -8.01 -23.92 -2.67
C GLY A 106 -8.33 -23.19 -3.98
N GLY A 107 -9.33 -23.66 -4.74
CA GLY A 107 -9.63 -23.13 -6.08
C GLY A 107 -10.04 -21.66 -6.15
N MET A 108 -10.57 -21.08 -5.05
CA MET A 108 -10.85 -19.65 -4.97
C MET A 108 -9.57 -18.80 -4.99
N ALA A 109 -8.48 -19.32 -4.43
CA ALA A 109 -7.17 -18.68 -4.51
C ALA A 109 -6.74 -18.51 -5.96
N GLU A 110 -6.85 -19.58 -6.74
CA GLU A 110 -6.48 -19.62 -8.14
C GLU A 110 -7.35 -18.68 -8.99
N ALA A 111 -8.65 -18.61 -8.68
CA ALA A 111 -9.56 -17.66 -9.32
C ALA A 111 -9.16 -16.20 -9.05
N VAL A 112 -8.86 -15.86 -7.79
CA VAL A 112 -8.39 -14.51 -7.41
C VAL A 112 -7.05 -14.20 -8.08
N GLN A 113 -6.08 -15.12 -8.07
CA GLN A 113 -4.77 -14.92 -8.71
C GLN A 113 -4.91 -14.72 -10.21
N THR A 114 -5.73 -15.54 -10.87
CA THR A 114 -6.06 -15.42 -12.28
C THR A 114 -6.72 -14.07 -12.59
N PHE A 115 -7.70 -13.66 -11.79
CA PHE A 115 -8.34 -12.36 -11.93
C PHE A 115 -7.34 -11.21 -11.78
N MET A 116 -6.47 -11.25 -10.76
CA MET A 116 -5.46 -10.20 -10.52
C MET A 116 -4.40 -10.14 -11.63
N LYS A 117 -4.06 -11.28 -12.22
CA LYS A 117 -3.18 -11.37 -13.38
C LYS A 117 -3.82 -10.68 -14.58
N PHE A 118 -5.07 -11.02 -14.90
CA PHE A 118 -5.78 -10.43 -16.05
C PHE A 118 -6.24 -8.99 -15.82
N SER A 119 -6.45 -8.56 -14.57
CA SER A 119 -6.70 -7.16 -14.26
C SER A 119 -5.44 -6.30 -14.41
N LEU A 120 -4.27 -6.90 -14.61
CA LEU A 120 -2.94 -6.27 -14.67
C LEU A 120 -2.46 -5.71 -13.31
N MET A 121 -3.14 -6.01 -12.21
CA MET A 121 -2.75 -5.53 -10.88
C MET A 121 -1.44 -6.12 -10.39
N ASN A 122 -1.18 -7.40 -10.69
CA ASN A 122 0.10 -8.05 -10.35
C ASN A 122 1.24 -7.34 -11.09
N TRP A 123 1.07 -7.13 -12.39
CA TRP A 123 2.05 -6.41 -13.20
C TRP A 123 2.31 -5.00 -12.65
N TRP A 124 1.25 -4.25 -12.34
CA TRP A 124 1.36 -2.89 -11.79
C TRP A 124 2.13 -2.87 -10.46
N THR A 125 1.74 -3.75 -9.53
CA THR A 125 2.32 -3.82 -8.19
C THR A 125 3.78 -4.29 -8.24
N ASP A 126 4.06 -5.38 -8.96
CA ASP A 126 5.42 -5.92 -9.09
C ASP A 126 6.35 -4.96 -9.86
N SER A 127 5.84 -4.33 -10.92
CA SER A 127 6.55 -3.27 -11.65
C SER A 127 6.93 -2.14 -10.71
N GLY A 128 5.99 -1.67 -9.89
CA GLY A 128 6.26 -0.64 -8.91
C GLY A 128 7.28 -1.06 -7.86
N ARG A 129 7.24 -2.32 -7.41
CA ARG A 129 8.18 -2.83 -6.40
C ARG A 129 9.60 -2.85 -6.95
N ARG A 130 9.76 -3.33 -8.18
CA ARG A 130 11.04 -3.34 -8.90
C ARG A 130 11.55 -1.93 -9.20
N SER A 131 10.66 -1.02 -9.59
CA SER A 131 11.03 0.37 -9.88
C SER A 131 11.52 1.09 -8.63
N ALA A 132 10.82 0.92 -7.50
CA ALA A 132 11.21 1.46 -6.22
C ALA A 132 12.55 0.87 -5.74
N ALA A 133 12.74 -0.46 -5.82
CA ALA A 133 14.00 -1.11 -5.46
C ALA A 133 15.18 -0.52 -6.25
N HIS A 134 15.02 -0.42 -7.57
CA HIS A 134 15.98 0.19 -8.46
C HIS A 134 16.27 1.66 -8.08
N THR A 135 15.23 2.46 -7.80
CA THR A 135 15.37 3.87 -7.47
C THR A 135 16.06 4.09 -6.12
N PHE A 136 15.73 3.33 -5.08
CA PHE A 136 16.41 3.45 -3.79
C PHE A 136 17.85 2.94 -3.83
N SER A 137 18.11 1.85 -4.53
CA SER A 137 19.47 1.34 -4.74
C SER A 137 20.34 2.37 -5.47
N HIS A 138 19.77 3.01 -6.50
CA HIS A 138 20.46 4.07 -7.22
C HIS A 138 20.67 5.30 -6.35
N TRP A 139 19.66 5.71 -5.57
CA TRP A 139 19.74 6.87 -4.68
C TRP A 139 20.85 6.68 -3.63
N LEU A 140 20.95 5.49 -3.04
CA LEU A 140 22.04 5.12 -2.15
C LEU A 140 23.40 5.18 -2.88
N GLY A 141 23.49 4.65 -4.10
CA GLY A 141 24.68 4.72 -4.94
C GLY A 141 25.11 6.15 -5.28
N GLN A 142 24.18 7.05 -5.59
CA GLN A 142 24.46 8.46 -5.86
C GLN A 142 25.03 9.19 -4.63
N ASN A 143 24.61 8.80 -3.42
CA ASN A 143 25.08 9.39 -2.17
C ASN A 143 26.34 8.68 -1.62
N ALA A 144 26.82 7.60 -2.23
CA ALA A 144 27.95 6.81 -1.73
C ALA A 144 29.28 7.59 -1.68
N GLY A 145 29.40 8.65 -2.50
CA GLY A 145 30.53 9.58 -2.48
C GLY A 145 30.61 10.44 -1.20
N ASP A 146 29.48 10.62 -0.51
CA ASP A 146 29.39 11.45 0.69
C ASP A 146 29.66 10.64 1.96
N GLY A 147 30.49 11.20 2.84
CA GLY A 147 30.64 10.70 4.20
C GLY A 147 29.38 10.96 5.04
N TRP A 148 29.21 10.24 6.15
CA TRP A 148 28.01 10.31 7.01
C TRP A 148 27.60 11.74 7.44
N GLY A 149 28.56 12.63 7.65
CA GLY A 149 28.30 14.03 8.01
C GLY A 149 27.75 14.89 6.87
N ASN A 150 28.01 14.50 5.62
CA ASN A 150 27.67 15.24 4.41
C ASN A 150 26.44 14.68 3.66
N LEU A 151 25.90 13.54 4.13
CA LEU A 151 24.69 12.96 3.55
C LEU A 151 23.52 13.96 3.58
N ASN A 152 22.64 13.83 2.59
CA ASN A 152 21.36 14.53 2.59
C ASN A 152 20.67 14.36 3.97
N PRO A 153 20.27 15.44 4.66
CA PRO A 153 19.74 15.35 6.02
C PRO A 153 18.52 14.44 6.17
N ARG A 154 17.70 14.31 5.11
CA ARG A 154 16.54 13.40 5.09
C ARG A 154 16.98 11.94 4.95
N LEU A 155 17.88 11.66 4.00
CA LEU A 155 18.45 10.33 3.81
C LEU A 155 19.15 9.85 5.09
N LYS A 156 20.03 10.68 5.66
CA LYS A 156 20.75 10.38 6.90
C LYS A 156 19.80 10.03 8.04
N ARG A 157 18.79 10.87 8.29
CA ARG A 157 17.79 10.63 9.34
C ARG A 157 17.05 9.32 9.12
N ASN A 158 16.69 9.02 7.89
CA ASN A 158 15.98 7.78 7.60
C ASN A 158 16.88 6.57 7.86
N LEU A 159 18.14 6.60 7.39
CA LEU A 159 19.13 5.54 7.64
C LEU A 159 19.40 5.34 9.15
N GLU A 160 19.48 6.42 9.94
CA GLU A 160 19.61 6.35 11.41
C GLU A 160 18.48 5.51 12.04
N GLY A 161 17.25 5.65 11.55
CA GLY A 161 16.10 4.86 11.99
C GLY A 161 16.21 3.35 11.73
N TYR A 162 17.12 2.92 10.84
CA TYR A 162 17.43 1.51 10.55
C TYR A 162 18.75 1.05 11.18
N GLY A 163 19.33 1.85 12.09
CA GLY A 163 20.55 1.49 12.79
C GLY A 163 21.83 1.82 12.05
N PHE A 164 21.77 2.56 10.94
CA PHE A 164 22.99 3.08 10.32
C PHE A 164 23.62 4.14 11.19
N ASP A 165 24.93 3.99 11.40
CA ASP A 165 25.81 5.03 11.92
C ASP A 165 26.92 5.33 10.90
N GLY A 166 27.87 6.18 11.27
CA GLY A 166 28.98 6.53 10.38
C GLY A 166 29.85 5.34 9.97
N ASN A 167 30.06 4.38 10.88
CA ASN A 167 30.89 3.20 10.60
C ASN A 167 30.17 2.22 9.67
N MET A 168 28.86 2.02 9.89
CA MET A 168 28.03 1.18 9.03
C MET A 168 27.90 1.79 7.63
N TRP A 169 27.64 3.10 7.52
CA TRP A 169 27.58 3.78 6.23
C TRP A 169 28.92 3.71 5.48
N ASP A 170 30.04 3.94 6.17
CA ASP A 170 31.37 3.84 5.56
C ASP A 170 31.73 2.42 5.11
N ALA A 171 31.15 1.39 5.71
CA ALA A 171 31.27 0.01 5.24
C ALA A 171 30.38 -0.23 4.01
N VAL A 172 29.07 0.00 4.15
CA VAL A 172 28.05 -0.28 3.12
C VAL A 172 28.29 0.50 1.83
N ARG A 173 28.70 1.78 1.92
CA ARG A 173 28.93 2.61 0.72
C ARG A 173 30.10 2.15 -0.14
N LYS A 174 30.98 1.28 0.37
CA LYS A 174 32.05 0.65 -0.43
C LYS A 174 31.51 -0.40 -1.39
N GLY A 175 30.32 -0.94 -1.14
CA GLY A 175 29.61 -1.84 -2.05
C GLY A 175 28.94 -1.12 -3.21
N ALA A 176 29.14 0.21 -3.33
CA ALA A 176 28.62 0.97 -4.46
C ALA A 176 29.36 0.60 -5.75
N GLY A 177 28.62 0.15 -6.75
CA GLY A 177 29.15 -0.28 -8.05
C GLY A 177 28.33 0.23 -9.23
N GLU A 178 29.00 0.41 -10.37
CA GLU A 178 28.33 0.71 -11.64
C GLU A 178 27.72 -0.57 -12.22
N LEU A 179 26.44 -0.52 -12.63
CA LEU A 179 25.74 -1.64 -13.27
C LEU A 179 25.52 -1.39 -14.77
N GLU A 180 24.86 -2.33 -15.47
CA GLU A 180 24.72 -2.37 -16.94
C GLU A 180 24.22 -1.06 -17.59
N ASP A 181 23.48 -0.21 -16.86
CA ASP A 181 22.95 1.05 -17.36
C ASP A 181 23.87 2.27 -17.10
N GLY A 182 25.10 2.04 -16.65
CA GLY A 182 26.12 3.08 -16.41
C GLY A 182 25.88 3.91 -15.15
N ARG A 183 24.96 3.48 -14.29
CA ARG A 183 24.65 4.15 -13.02
C ARG A 183 25.22 3.38 -11.84
N ILE A 184 25.47 4.12 -10.76
CA ILE A 184 25.98 3.58 -9.50
C ILE A 184 24.81 3.15 -8.62
N TYR A 185 24.94 1.97 -8.01
CA TYR A 185 23.96 1.38 -7.11
C TYR A 185 24.65 0.82 -5.88
N ILE A 186 23.95 0.82 -4.75
CA ILE A 186 24.25 -0.09 -3.64
C ILE A 186 23.22 -1.22 -3.70
N THR A 187 23.70 -2.47 -3.73
CA THR A 187 22.86 -3.67 -3.71
C THR A 187 23.32 -4.62 -2.61
N PRO A 188 22.48 -5.56 -2.15
CA PRO A 188 22.88 -6.55 -1.15
C PRO A 188 24.09 -7.36 -1.60
N GLU A 189 24.12 -7.78 -2.88
CA GLU A 189 25.25 -8.51 -3.45
C GLU A 189 26.55 -7.70 -3.39
N GLY A 190 26.47 -6.40 -3.69
CA GLY A 190 27.63 -5.51 -3.63
C GLY A 190 28.19 -5.35 -2.21
N VAL A 191 27.35 -5.48 -1.18
CA VAL A 191 27.78 -5.45 0.23
C VAL A 191 28.30 -6.82 0.68
N ASP A 192 27.63 -7.91 0.29
CA ASP A 192 28.03 -9.29 0.58
C ASP A 192 29.45 -9.59 0.08
N GLU A 193 29.78 -9.11 -1.12
CA GLU A 193 31.07 -9.30 -1.79
C GLU A 193 32.21 -8.47 -1.19
N LEU A 194 31.93 -7.56 -0.25
CA LEU A 194 32.97 -6.73 0.35
C LEU A 194 34.00 -7.57 1.13
N PRO A 195 35.29 -7.18 1.09
CA PRO A 195 36.30 -7.81 1.92
C PRO A 195 36.08 -7.47 3.40
N ASP A 196 36.52 -8.36 4.30
CA ASP A 196 36.41 -8.17 5.76
C ASP A 196 37.03 -6.86 6.27
N SER A 197 38.02 -6.34 5.52
CA SER A 197 38.65 -5.05 5.81
C SER A 197 37.64 -3.90 5.83
N ALA A 198 36.56 -3.99 5.05
CA ALA A 198 35.51 -2.98 4.98
C ALA A 198 34.80 -2.78 6.34
N PHE A 199 34.66 -3.85 7.13
CA PHE A 199 33.91 -3.88 8.40
C PHE A 199 34.80 -3.73 9.65
N THR A 200 36.11 -3.55 9.47
CA THR A 200 37.08 -3.52 10.58
C THR A 200 36.78 -2.43 11.62
N ALA A 201 36.30 -1.27 11.19
CA ALA A 201 35.93 -0.17 12.08
C ALA A 201 34.80 -0.56 13.06
N MET A 202 33.74 -1.18 12.53
CA MET A 202 32.60 -1.68 13.32
C MET A 202 33.02 -2.78 14.29
N VAL A 203 33.86 -3.73 13.83
CA VAL A 203 34.39 -4.80 14.69
C VAL A 203 35.25 -4.22 15.81
N ASN A 204 36.13 -3.27 15.51
CA ASN A 204 37.00 -2.64 16.50
C ASN A 204 36.20 -1.88 17.55
N GLU A 205 35.13 -1.20 17.15
CA GLU A 205 34.22 -0.54 18.07
C GLU A 205 33.55 -1.51 19.04
N ARG A 206 32.98 -2.62 18.54
CA ARG A 206 32.39 -3.68 19.39
C ARG A 206 33.42 -4.41 20.26
N MET A 207 34.70 -4.31 19.91
CA MET A 207 35.82 -4.87 20.68
C MET A 207 36.35 -3.93 21.79
N LYS A 208 35.95 -2.65 21.85
CA LYS A 208 36.45 -1.70 22.87
C LYS A 208 36.20 -2.12 24.33
N GLY A 209 35.25 -3.04 24.57
CA GLY A 209 34.98 -3.65 25.89
C GLY A 209 35.63 -5.02 26.15
N ALA A 210 36.46 -5.53 25.24
CA ALA A 210 36.96 -6.91 25.27
C ALA A 210 38.32 -7.08 25.98
N GLY A 211 38.80 -6.08 26.72
CA GLY A 211 40.17 -6.03 27.28
C GLY A 211 40.55 -7.17 28.24
N LYS A 212 39.59 -7.90 28.79
CA LYS A 212 39.82 -9.02 29.74
C LYS A 212 39.98 -10.40 29.08
N LEU A 213 39.85 -10.49 27.75
CA LEU A 213 39.94 -11.77 27.03
C LEU A 213 41.41 -12.14 26.74
N ASN A 214 41.71 -13.44 26.71
CA ASN A 214 43.00 -13.93 26.21
C ASN A 214 43.07 -13.87 24.67
N GLU A 215 44.26 -13.99 24.08
CA GLU A 215 44.46 -13.81 22.63
C GLU A 215 43.63 -14.78 21.77
N LYS A 216 43.50 -16.03 22.21
CA LYS A 216 42.66 -17.02 21.53
C LYS A 216 41.17 -16.63 21.57
N GLN A 217 40.68 -16.16 22.72
CA GLN A 217 39.30 -15.66 22.87
C GLN A 217 39.06 -14.38 22.07
N LYS A 218 40.04 -13.47 21.99
CA LYS A 218 39.95 -12.26 21.16
C LYS A 218 39.84 -12.61 19.68
N ALA A 219 40.63 -13.57 19.20
CA ALA A 219 40.57 -14.05 17.81
C ALA A 219 39.23 -14.69 17.48
N SER A 220 38.73 -15.61 18.33
CA SER A 220 37.42 -16.24 18.14
C SER A 220 36.27 -15.21 18.20
N ARG A 221 36.32 -14.26 19.14
CA ARG A 221 35.32 -13.19 19.26
C ARG A 221 35.34 -12.28 18.05
N ARG A 222 36.52 -11.91 17.53
CA ARG A 222 36.64 -11.08 16.33
C ARG A 222 36.00 -11.75 15.11
N LYS A 223 36.22 -13.06 14.91
CA LYS A 223 35.59 -13.81 13.82
C LYS A 223 34.06 -13.80 13.94
N ARG A 224 33.53 -14.06 15.13
CA ARG A 224 32.07 -14.03 15.36
C ARG A 224 31.49 -12.62 15.16
N LEU A 225 32.16 -11.60 15.70
CA LEU A 225 31.74 -10.20 15.52
C LEU A 225 31.76 -9.77 14.06
N LEU A 226 32.72 -10.28 13.27
CA LEU A 226 32.77 -10.01 11.83
C LEU A 226 31.54 -10.57 11.11
N GLU A 227 31.14 -11.81 11.42
CA GLU A 227 29.91 -12.41 10.90
C GLU A 227 28.67 -11.62 11.37
N GLU A 228 28.61 -11.23 12.64
CA GLU A 228 27.53 -10.40 13.19
C GLU A 228 27.41 -9.03 12.48
N VAL A 229 28.52 -8.29 12.29
CA VAL A 229 28.46 -6.96 11.66
C VAL A 229 28.15 -7.02 10.16
N ARG A 230 28.54 -8.09 9.45
CA ARG A 230 28.13 -8.32 8.06
C ARG A 230 26.63 -8.49 7.99
N ASN A 231 26.10 -9.43 8.77
CA ASN A 231 24.65 -9.67 8.86
C ASN A 231 23.88 -8.41 9.25
N ASP A 232 24.38 -7.63 10.22
CA ASP A 232 23.73 -6.38 10.63
C ASP A 232 23.71 -5.33 9.50
N ALA A 233 24.78 -5.25 8.70
CA ALA A 233 24.84 -4.34 7.55
C ALA A 233 23.87 -4.76 6.44
N ASP A 234 23.81 -6.05 6.14
CA ASP A 234 22.89 -6.60 5.13
C ASP A 234 21.44 -6.48 5.58
N GLU A 235 21.14 -6.77 6.85
CA GLU A 235 19.81 -6.64 7.44
C GLU A 235 19.37 -5.17 7.46
N ALA A 236 20.23 -4.24 7.88
CA ALA A 236 19.91 -2.81 7.90
C ALA A 236 19.62 -2.28 6.49
N LEU A 237 20.47 -2.64 5.50
CA LEU A 237 20.29 -2.25 4.10
C LEU A 237 18.98 -2.82 3.53
N ASN A 238 18.75 -4.13 3.68
CA ASN A 238 17.55 -4.79 3.18
C ASN A 238 16.29 -4.24 3.83
N THR A 239 16.29 -4.10 5.16
CA THR A 239 15.13 -3.60 5.90
C THR A 239 14.78 -2.17 5.50
N TYR A 240 15.79 -1.30 5.34
CA TYR A 240 15.58 0.06 4.86
C TYR A 240 14.93 0.07 3.48
N VAL A 241 15.52 -0.64 2.51
CA VAL A 241 15.04 -0.62 1.11
C VAL A 241 13.67 -1.26 0.98
N ILE A 242 13.43 -2.42 1.60
CA ILE A 242 12.13 -3.10 1.59
C ILE A 242 11.04 -2.21 2.21
N ASP A 243 11.32 -1.56 3.33
CA ASP A 243 10.34 -0.67 3.94
C ASP A 243 10.02 0.55 3.05
N GLN A 244 11.02 1.09 2.34
CA GLN A 244 10.76 2.17 1.37
C GLN A 244 9.94 1.66 0.18
N ILE A 245 10.20 0.46 -0.33
CA ILE A 245 9.41 -0.17 -1.40
C ILE A 245 7.95 -0.35 -0.97
N ASP A 246 7.72 -0.89 0.22
CA ASP A 246 6.37 -1.13 0.74
C ASP A 246 5.61 0.18 1.02
N SER A 247 6.32 1.26 1.31
CA SER A 247 5.73 2.60 1.45
C SER A 247 5.35 3.20 0.11
N ALA A 248 6.22 3.07 -0.88
CA ALA A 248 6.01 3.59 -2.23
C ALA A 248 4.76 2.96 -2.90
N ILE A 249 4.39 1.73 -2.51
CA ILE A 249 3.28 0.97 -3.10
C ILE A 249 2.13 0.79 -2.10
N LEU A 250 2.26 1.28 -0.87
CA LEU A 250 1.26 1.14 0.20
C LEU A 250 0.81 -0.31 0.41
N VAL A 251 1.75 -1.17 0.78
CA VAL A 251 1.44 -2.53 1.21
C VAL A 251 1.12 -2.53 2.71
N PRO A 252 0.04 -3.19 3.16
CA PRO A 252 -0.26 -3.34 4.58
C PRO A 252 0.84 -4.11 5.31
N ASP A 253 1.45 -3.49 6.33
CA ASP A 253 2.48 -4.08 7.16
C ASP A 253 1.90 -4.91 8.31
N ALA A 254 2.78 -5.58 9.07
CA ALA A 254 2.36 -6.40 10.22
C ALA A 254 1.57 -5.58 11.27
N ARG A 255 1.84 -4.28 11.40
CA ARG A 255 1.13 -3.38 12.32
C ARG A 255 -0.30 -3.12 11.84
N THR A 256 -0.47 -2.84 10.56
CA THR A 256 -1.78 -2.68 9.92
C THR A 256 -2.58 -3.97 10.05
N ARG A 257 -1.95 -5.12 9.80
CA ARG A 257 -2.61 -6.43 9.96
C ARG A 257 -2.99 -6.72 11.40
N ALA A 258 -2.12 -6.40 12.36
CA ALA A 258 -2.44 -6.53 13.78
C ALA A 258 -3.65 -5.66 14.18
N PHE A 259 -3.77 -4.46 13.61
CA PHE A 259 -4.94 -3.60 13.81
C PHE A 259 -6.21 -4.19 13.17
N ILE A 260 -6.12 -4.67 11.93
CA ILE A 260 -7.23 -5.31 11.20
C ILE A 260 -7.73 -6.54 11.96
N ASN A 261 -6.81 -7.40 12.39
CA ASN A 261 -7.13 -8.67 13.03
C ASN A 261 -7.47 -8.50 14.51
N ALA A 262 -6.93 -7.49 15.20
CA ALA A 262 -7.14 -7.21 16.62
C ALA A 262 -6.99 -8.45 17.52
N GLY A 263 -6.06 -9.36 17.20
CA GLY A 263 -5.84 -10.62 17.92
C GLY A 263 -6.91 -11.70 17.70
N THR A 264 -7.94 -11.46 16.88
CA THR A 264 -9.00 -12.43 16.60
C THR A 264 -8.56 -13.53 15.62
N GLN A 265 -9.02 -14.75 15.85
CA GLN A 265 -8.76 -15.92 15.00
C GLN A 265 -9.73 -16.00 13.82
N ARG A 266 -9.34 -16.71 12.77
CA ARG A 266 -10.19 -16.95 11.58
C ARG A 266 -11.36 -17.87 11.91
N GLY A 267 -12.48 -17.69 11.22
CA GLY A 267 -13.71 -18.45 11.45
C GLY A 267 -14.47 -18.08 12.72
N THR A 268 -13.95 -17.18 13.54
CA THR A 268 -14.72 -16.55 14.62
C THR A 268 -15.62 -15.48 14.04
N PHE A 269 -16.81 -15.31 14.61
CA PHE A 269 -17.74 -14.27 14.15
C PHE A 269 -17.08 -12.89 14.20
N ASP A 270 -16.52 -12.51 15.35
CA ASP A 270 -15.87 -11.22 15.54
C ASP A 270 -14.64 -11.02 14.64
N GLY A 271 -13.90 -12.10 14.37
CA GLY A 271 -12.71 -12.04 13.52
C GLY A 271 -13.00 -11.95 12.04
N GLU A 272 -13.97 -12.70 11.52
CA GLU A 272 -14.42 -12.56 10.13
C GLU A 272 -15.07 -11.20 9.91
N MET A 273 -15.79 -10.68 10.91
CA MET A 273 -16.42 -9.37 10.86
C MET A 273 -15.43 -8.22 10.73
N ARG A 274 -14.38 -8.20 11.57
CA ARG A 274 -13.33 -7.18 11.46
C ARG A 274 -12.62 -7.25 10.12
N ARG A 275 -12.27 -8.47 9.67
CA ARG A 275 -11.63 -8.69 8.37
C ARG A 275 -12.49 -8.17 7.22
N PHE A 276 -13.80 -8.48 7.22
CA PHE A 276 -14.74 -8.00 6.21
C PHE A 276 -14.87 -6.47 6.21
N PHE A 277 -14.95 -5.86 7.40
CA PHE A 277 -15.07 -4.42 7.55
C PHE A 277 -13.81 -3.66 7.12
N PHE A 278 -12.64 -4.17 7.51
CA PHE A 278 -11.37 -3.49 7.28
C PHE A 278 -10.69 -3.83 5.95
N GLN A 279 -11.11 -4.88 5.23
CA GLN A 279 -10.44 -5.27 3.97
C GLN A 279 -10.35 -4.10 2.97
N PHE A 280 -11.44 -3.36 2.74
CA PHE A 280 -11.46 -2.22 1.82
C PHE A 280 -10.89 -0.92 2.43
N LYS A 281 -10.56 -0.96 3.72
CA LYS A 281 -9.97 0.15 4.46
C LYS A 281 -8.47 -0.06 4.71
N SER A 282 -7.94 -1.25 4.38
CA SER A 282 -6.54 -1.61 4.54
C SER A 282 -5.61 -0.58 3.89
N PHE A 283 -5.93 -0.18 2.65
CA PHE A 283 -5.20 0.86 1.93
C PHE A 283 -5.18 2.20 2.66
N SER A 284 -6.33 2.67 3.16
CA SER A 284 -6.41 3.93 3.91
C SER A 284 -5.68 3.84 5.25
N LEU A 285 -5.71 2.68 5.91
CA LEU A 285 -4.94 2.44 7.13
C LEU A 285 -3.43 2.47 6.84
N SER A 286 -2.98 1.79 5.78
CA SER A 286 -1.58 1.81 5.33
C SER A 286 -1.13 3.23 4.98
N MET A 287 -1.96 4.00 4.27
CA MET A 287 -1.71 5.41 3.95
C MET A 287 -1.55 6.26 5.22
N THR A 288 -2.45 6.07 6.19
CA THR A 288 -2.40 6.77 7.49
C THR A 288 -1.11 6.45 8.23
N GLN A 289 -0.78 5.15 8.35
CA GLN A 289 0.32 4.70 9.17
C GLN A 289 1.68 4.94 8.52
N ARG A 290 1.79 4.75 7.19
CA ARG A 290 3.06 4.79 6.47
C ARG A 290 3.36 6.17 5.90
N VAL A 291 2.46 6.76 5.12
CA VAL A 291 2.74 8.04 4.46
C VAL A 291 2.51 9.19 5.42
N LEU A 292 1.33 9.26 6.03
CA LEU A 292 1.03 10.38 6.94
C LEU A 292 1.70 10.25 8.29
N GLY A 293 1.87 9.02 8.81
CA GLY A 293 2.64 8.79 10.03
C GLY A 293 4.09 9.28 9.89
N ARG A 294 4.69 9.14 8.71
CA ARG A 294 6.05 9.62 8.42
C ARG A 294 6.09 11.13 8.17
N THR A 295 5.11 11.67 7.46
CA THR A 295 5.04 13.09 7.08
C THR A 295 4.59 14.00 8.23
N LEU A 296 3.78 13.50 9.17
CA LEU A 296 3.25 14.26 10.32
C LEU A 296 4.06 14.08 11.62
N PHE A 297 4.73 12.95 11.81
CA PHE A 297 5.36 12.61 13.11
C PHE A 297 6.87 12.37 13.02
N GLY A 298 7.51 12.83 11.93
CA GLY A 298 8.88 12.48 11.53
C GLY A 298 9.77 11.98 12.67
N GLN A 299 9.90 10.64 12.78
CA GLN A 299 10.73 9.85 13.71
C GLN A 299 11.08 10.46 15.09
N SER A 300 10.27 11.35 15.66
CA SER A 300 10.53 11.92 16.97
C SER A 300 9.72 11.14 18.00
N ASP A 301 10.42 10.34 18.80
CA ASP A 301 9.87 9.55 19.92
C ASP A 301 9.01 10.38 20.89
N GLU A 302 9.19 11.71 20.88
CA GLU A 302 8.48 12.65 21.73
C GLU A 302 7.04 12.93 21.25
N LEU A 303 6.76 12.84 19.94
CA LEU A 303 5.44 13.13 19.35
C LEU A 303 4.46 11.94 19.34
N LEU A 304 4.96 10.72 19.54
CA LEU A 304 4.14 9.49 19.55
C LEU A 304 3.37 9.27 20.87
N LYS A 305 3.52 10.15 21.86
CA LYS A 305 2.78 10.09 23.14
C LYS A 305 1.48 10.89 23.08
N GLY A 306 0.35 10.20 22.90
CA GLY A 306 -1.00 10.75 23.01
C GLY A 306 -2.04 10.03 22.15
N ASN A 307 -3.26 10.52 22.13
CA ASN A 307 -4.34 10.16 21.22
C ASN A 307 -4.23 10.97 19.90
N MET A 308 -4.73 10.41 18.79
CA MET A 308 -4.48 10.92 17.41
C MET A 308 -4.73 12.44 17.28
N LEU A 309 -5.80 12.93 17.88
CA LEU A 309 -6.20 14.35 17.91
C LEU A 309 -5.15 15.28 18.56
N THR A 310 -4.55 14.83 19.67
CA THR A 310 -3.53 15.55 20.43
C THR A 310 -2.18 15.52 19.71
N GLN A 311 -1.94 14.49 18.90
CA GLN A 311 -0.75 14.36 18.06
C GLN A 311 -0.86 15.28 16.81
N THR A 312 -2.03 15.35 16.16
CA THR A 312 -2.27 16.27 15.03
C THR A 312 -2.13 17.73 15.45
N ALA A 313 -2.64 18.07 16.63
CA ALA A 313 -2.53 19.42 17.19
C ALA A 313 -1.07 19.83 17.48
N ARG A 314 -0.20 18.90 17.94
CA ARG A 314 1.21 19.19 18.20
C ARG A 314 2.05 19.33 16.92
N ALA A 315 1.76 18.53 15.89
CA ALA A 315 2.35 18.69 14.55
C ALA A 315 1.98 20.05 13.94
N LEU A 316 0.75 20.51 14.14
CA LEU A 316 0.26 21.83 13.74
C LEU A 316 0.96 23.00 14.43
N VAL A 317 1.36 22.83 15.70
CA VAL A 317 1.97 23.90 16.50
C VAL A 317 3.49 24.00 16.29
N ASN A 318 4.18 22.88 16.05
CA ASN A 318 5.65 22.84 16.03
C ASN A 318 6.30 22.50 14.66
N GLY A 319 5.56 21.99 13.67
CA GLY A 319 6.12 21.44 12.42
C GLY A 319 5.65 22.13 11.13
N LYS A 320 6.22 23.29 10.77
CA LYS A 320 5.89 23.98 9.49
C LYS A 320 6.12 23.11 8.25
N ALA A 321 7.14 22.25 8.26
CA ALA A 321 7.45 21.33 7.16
C ALA A 321 6.47 20.14 7.07
N GLU A 322 5.96 19.68 8.21
CA GLU A 322 5.05 18.53 8.32
C GLU A 322 3.64 18.91 7.86
N PHE A 323 3.19 20.12 8.21
CA PHE A 323 1.93 20.69 7.72
C PHE A 323 1.93 20.95 6.21
N LEU A 324 3.04 21.44 5.65
CA LEU A 324 3.19 21.63 4.20
C LEU A 324 3.16 20.29 3.44
N GLY A 325 3.75 19.23 4.01
CA GLY A 325 3.67 17.87 3.45
C GLY A 325 2.23 17.34 3.37
N MET A 326 1.41 17.61 4.40
CA MET A 326 0.00 17.23 4.40
C MET A 326 -0.82 17.99 3.36
N ILE A 327 -0.63 19.30 3.23
CA ILE A 327 -1.29 20.11 2.19
C ILE A 327 -0.92 19.60 0.79
N HIS A 328 0.36 19.29 0.59
CA HIS A 328 0.84 18.70 -0.66
C HIS A 328 0.14 17.38 -0.96
N LEU A 329 0.07 16.46 0.02
CA LEU A 329 -0.62 15.17 -0.13
C LEU A 329 -2.10 15.35 -0.44
N MET A 330 -2.78 16.32 0.17
CA MET A 330 -4.19 16.65 -0.12
C MET A 330 -4.36 17.13 -1.56
N GLY A 331 -3.60 18.15 -1.96
CA GLY A 331 -3.68 18.73 -3.29
C GLY A 331 -3.35 17.71 -4.37
N ALA A 332 -2.28 16.93 -4.18
CA ALA A 332 -1.92 15.89 -5.13
C ALA A 332 -2.93 14.73 -5.13
N SER A 333 -3.51 14.34 -3.99
CA SER A 333 -4.59 13.34 -3.94
C SER A 333 -5.81 13.80 -4.74
N ALA A 334 -6.14 15.10 -4.68
CA ALA A 334 -7.22 15.66 -5.48
C ALA A 334 -6.90 15.60 -6.99
N VAL A 335 -5.69 15.96 -7.41
CA VAL A 335 -5.28 15.93 -8.83
C VAL A 335 -5.27 14.50 -9.37
N PHE A 336 -4.53 13.58 -8.73
CA PHE A 336 -4.46 12.19 -9.17
C PHE A 336 -5.80 11.46 -9.04
N GLY A 337 -6.58 11.81 -8.01
CA GLY A 337 -7.94 11.32 -7.84
C GLY A 337 -8.85 11.73 -8.98
N TYR A 338 -8.79 13.01 -9.40
CA TYR A 338 -9.59 13.50 -10.53
C TYR A 338 -9.19 12.84 -11.85
N ILE A 339 -7.89 12.63 -12.09
CA ILE A 339 -7.39 11.88 -13.25
C ILE A 339 -7.94 10.45 -13.25
N ALA A 340 -7.88 9.77 -12.10
CA ALA A 340 -8.40 8.40 -11.97
C ALA A 340 -9.93 8.35 -12.15
N MET A 341 -10.67 9.32 -11.62
CA MET A 341 -12.12 9.44 -11.85
C MET A 341 -12.44 9.65 -13.32
N SER A 342 -11.75 10.59 -13.97
CA SER A 342 -11.95 10.93 -15.39
C SER A 342 -11.66 9.72 -16.28
N ALA A 343 -10.55 9.02 -16.04
CA ALA A 343 -10.21 7.80 -16.77
C ALA A 343 -11.26 6.70 -16.59
N LYS A 344 -11.78 6.50 -15.35
CA LYS A 344 -12.86 5.54 -15.09
C LYS A 344 -14.16 5.91 -15.80
N ASP A 345 -14.50 7.19 -15.83
CA ASP A 345 -15.71 7.66 -16.48
C ASP A 345 -15.61 7.43 -18.00
N MET A 346 -14.47 7.79 -18.62
CA MET A 346 -14.21 7.50 -20.03
C MET A 346 -14.28 5.99 -20.34
N LEU A 347 -13.69 5.14 -19.50
CA LEU A 347 -13.72 3.68 -19.69
C LEU A 347 -15.13 3.07 -19.52
N LYS A 348 -16.02 3.77 -18.81
CA LYS A 348 -17.44 3.43 -18.71
C LYS A 348 -18.27 4.04 -19.83
N GLY A 349 -17.64 4.71 -20.81
CA GLY A 349 -18.34 5.46 -21.84
C GLY A 349 -19.08 6.66 -21.28
N ARG A 350 -18.48 7.42 -20.36
CA ARG A 350 -19.04 8.66 -19.81
C ARG A 350 -18.08 9.82 -20.03
N THR A 351 -18.62 11.02 -20.20
CA THR A 351 -17.82 12.25 -20.21
C THR A 351 -17.18 12.51 -18.84
N PRO A 352 -15.93 13.01 -18.73
CA PRO A 352 -15.36 13.44 -17.46
C PRO A 352 -16.21 14.53 -16.78
N ARG A 353 -16.27 14.50 -15.44
CA ARG A 353 -17.04 15.48 -14.65
C ARG A 353 -16.42 16.86 -14.74
N THR A 354 -17.15 17.85 -15.24
CA THR A 354 -16.70 19.25 -15.28
C THR A 354 -17.49 20.08 -14.27
N PRO A 355 -16.85 20.88 -13.40
CA PRO A 355 -17.58 21.73 -12.48
C PRO A 355 -18.24 22.90 -13.21
N GLN A 356 -19.57 23.02 -13.13
CA GLN A 356 -20.32 24.17 -13.65
C GLN A 356 -20.48 25.27 -12.59
N ASN A 357 -20.38 24.91 -11.31
CA ASN A 357 -20.50 25.83 -10.18
C ASN A 357 -19.54 25.46 -9.02
N ILE A 358 -19.47 26.34 -8.01
CA ILE A 358 -18.56 26.19 -6.86
C ILE A 358 -18.92 24.95 -6.01
N GLU A 359 -20.21 24.63 -5.90
CA GLU A 359 -20.67 23.48 -5.10
C GLU A 359 -20.26 22.15 -5.75
N GLU A 360 -20.43 22.03 -7.06
CA GLU A 360 -19.94 20.90 -7.86
C GLU A 360 -18.42 20.82 -7.83
N ALA A 361 -17.71 21.95 -7.91
CA ALA A 361 -16.25 21.98 -7.77
C ALA A 361 -15.80 21.42 -6.41
N GLN A 362 -16.50 21.76 -5.32
CA GLN A 362 -16.23 21.21 -4.00
C GLN A 362 -16.55 19.71 -3.92
N ASN A 363 -17.66 19.27 -4.51
CA ASN A 363 -18.04 17.86 -4.53
C ASN A 363 -17.08 17.00 -5.36
N ILE A 364 -16.64 17.50 -6.52
CA ILE A 364 -15.60 16.88 -7.35
C ILE A 364 -14.28 16.85 -6.58
N PHE A 365 -13.87 17.94 -5.94
CA PHE A 365 -12.66 17.98 -5.13
C PHE A 365 -12.69 16.96 -3.98
N LYS A 366 -13.78 16.91 -3.20
CA LYS A 366 -13.98 15.92 -2.12
C LYS A 366 -13.91 14.49 -2.68
N SER A 367 -14.65 14.22 -3.75
CA SER A 367 -14.67 12.90 -4.40
C SER A 367 -13.30 12.49 -4.94
N SER A 368 -12.54 13.46 -5.45
CA SER A 368 -11.20 13.24 -5.99
C SER A 368 -10.21 12.93 -4.87
N ILE A 369 -10.24 13.66 -3.76
CA ILE A 369 -9.46 13.32 -2.56
C ILE A 369 -9.79 11.92 -2.06
N LEU A 370 -11.08 11.56 -1.99
CA LEU A 370 -11.52 10.22 -1.58
C LEU A 370 -11.00 9.14 -2.54
N GLN A 371 -11.10 9.38 -3.85
CA GLN A 371 -10.61 8.48 -4.89
C GLN A 371 -9.08 8.35 -4.89
N GLY A 372 -8.37 9.43 -4.56
CA GLY A 372 -6.91 9.50 -4.48
C GLY A 372 -6.33 8.85 -3.22
N GLY A 373 -7.15 8.27 -2.34
CA GLY A 373 -6.70 7.55 -1.15
C GLY A 373 -6.95 8.25 0.19
N GLY A 374 -7.68 9.37 0.19
CA GLY A 374 -7.91 10.22 1.36
C GLY A 374 -8.98 9.77 2.37
N MET A 375 -9.55 8.57 2.22
CA MET A 375 -10.77 8.13 2.93
C MET A 375 -10.69 8.06 4.47
N GLY A 376 -9.51 8.14 5.09
CA GLY A 376 -9.35 7.95 6.54
C GLY A 376 -9.18 9.21 7.38
N ILE A 377 -8.62 10.28 6.81
CA ILE A 377 -7.93 11.33 7.62
C ILE A 377 -8.45 12.73 7.30
N TYR A 378 -8.76 13.01 6.03
CA TYR A 378 -9.36 14.29 5.67
C TYR A 378 -10.82 14.37 6.06
N GLY A 379 -11.43 13.27 6.52
CA GLY A 379 -12.82 13.24 6.96
C GLY A 379 -13.10 14.29 8.03
N ASP A 380 -12.31 14.33 9.09
CA ASP A 380 -12.49 15.29 10.18
C ASP A 380 -12.12 16.73 9.77
N PHE A 381 -11.14 16.91 8.87
CA PHE A 381 -10.72 18.22 8.38
C PHE A 381 -11.66 18.83 7.32
N LEU A 382 -12.22 18.02 6.41
CA LEU A 382 -13.12 18.42 5.33
C LEU A 382 -14.59 18.47 5.76
N PHE A 383 -15.01 17.64 6.72
CA PHE A 383 -16.39 17.56 7.20
C PHE A 383 -16.60 18.13 8.61
N GLY A 384 -15.53 18.39 9.38
CA GLY A 384 -15.65 19.06 10.69
C GLY A 384 -16.02 20.54 10.62
N ALA A 385 -15.80 21.20 9.49
CA ALA A 385 -16.18 22.60 9.28
C ALA A 385 -17.60 22.78 8.71
N VAL A 386 -18.25 21.71 8.26
CA VAL A 386 -19.55 21.77 7.57
C VAL A 386 -20.42 20.58 7.99
N ASP A 387 -20.83 20.52 9.26
CA ASP A 387 -22.24 20.21 9.58
C ASP A 387 -22.57 20.39 11.06
N ARG A 388 -23.64 21.15 11.34
CA ARG A 388 -24.21 21.35 12.69
C ARG A 388 -25.18 20.22 13.11
N HIS A 389 -25.31 19.15 12.32
CA HIS A 389 -26.34 18.12 12.49
C HIS A 389 -25.83 16.74 12.97
N GLY A 390 -24.62 16.64 13.52
CA GLY A 390 -24.25 15.52 14.41
C GLY A 390 -24.27 14.10 13.80
N GLN A 391 -24.41 13.94 12.49
CA GLN A 391 -24.21 12.65 11.80
C GLN A 391 -22.72 12.42 11.63
N GLY A 392 -22.14 11.66 12.55
CA GLY A 392 -20.70 11.42 12.61
C GLY A 392 -20.17 10.55 11.47
N PHE A 393 -18.92 10.79 11.12
CA PHE A 393 -18.07 10.02 10.19
C PHE A 393 -18.38 8.51 10.15
N LEU A 394 -18.67 7.89 11.30
CA LEU A 394 -19.05 6.48 11.47
C LEU A 394 -20.21 5.99 10.58
N GLU A 395 -21.22 6.82 10.29
CA GLU A 395 -22.40 6.43 9.50
C GLU A 395 -22.07 6.41 7.99
N THR A 396 -21.30 7.39 7.52
CA THR A 396 -20.70 7.41 6.17
C THR A 396 -19.59 6.34 6.03
N PHE A 397 -18.93 5.98 7.13
CA PHE A 397 -17.86 4.99 7.17
C PHE A 397 -18.34 3.53 7.05
N GLY A 398 -19.63 3.28 7.31
CA GLY A 398 -20.26 1.95 7.25
C GLY A 398 -20.48 1.42 5.83
N GLY A 399 -20.79 2.31 4.87
CA GLY A 399 -20.86 2.03 3.43
C GLY A 399 -21.66 0.78 2.97
N PRO A 400 -21.56 0.42 1.68
CA PRO A 400 -22.17 -0.79 1.11
C PRO A 400 -21.75 -2.09 1.81
N ALA A 401 -20.61 -2.08 2.50
CA ALA A 401 -20.14 -3.18 3.33
C ALA A 401 -21.14 -3.55 4.44
N PHE A 402 -21.94 -2.60 4.95
CA PHE A 402 -22.96 -2.90 5.97
C PHE A 402 -24.19 -3.62 5.38
N ALA A 403 -24.55 -3.33 4.13
CA ALA A 403 -25.62 -4.04 3.41
C ALA A 403 -25.16 -5.45 3.03
N ASP A 404 -23.93 -5.56 2.51
CA ASP A 404 -23.29 -6.84 2.21
C ASP A 404 -23.16 -7.70 3.50
N PHE A 405 -22.80 -7.08 4.62
CA PHE A 405 -22.75 -7.70 5.95
C PHE A 405 -24.06 -8.39 6.34
N ASN A 406 -25.20 -7.70 6.20
CA ASN A 406 -26.49 -8.27 6.58
C ASN A 406 -26.86 -9.47 5.70
N GLN A 407 -26.42 -9.49 4.44
CA GLN A 407 -26.65 -10.58 3.52
C GLN A 407 -25.76 -11.78 3.85
N VAL A 408 -24.47 -11.54 4.13
CA VAL A 408 -23.51 -12.57 4.57
C VAL A 408 -23.93 -13.20 5.89
N ARG A 409 -24.34 -12.38 6.88
CA ARG A 409 -24.84 -12.87 8.17
C ARG A 409 -26.01 -13.84 7.99
N LYS A 410 -26.97 -13.49 7.13
CA LYS A 410 -28.13 -14.35 6.84
C LYS A 410 -27.70 -15.66 6.17
N MET A 411 -26.74 -15.62 5.24
CA MET A 411 -26.22 -16.81 4.56
C MET A 411 -25.43 -17.73 5.50
N THR A 412 -24.55 -17.19 6.34
CA THR A 412 -23.76 -17.96 7.31
C THR A 412 -24.66 -18.60 8.38
N VAL A 413 -25.65 -17.87 8.88
CA VAL A 413 -26.62 -18.41 9.86
C VAL A 413 -27.51 -19.49 9.23
N ALA A 414 -27.96 -19.30 7.98
CA ALA A 414 -28.76 -20.31 7.26
C ALA A 414 -27.95 -21.59 6.99
N ALA A 415 -26.69 -21.46 6.57
CA ALA A 415 -25.78 -22.59 6.38
C ALA A 415 -25.48 -23.33 7.70
N ALA A 416 -25.25 -22.60 8.80
CA ALA A 416 -25.03 -23.19 10.13
C ALA A 416 -26.28 -23.91 10.68
N ARG A 417 -27.48 -23.54 10.22
CA ARG A 417 -28.75 -24.20 10.57
C ARG A 417 -29.09 -25.38 9.65
N GLY A 418 -28.27 -25.69 8.65
CA GLY A 418 -28.51 -26.77 7.70
C GLY A 418 -29.55 -26.46 6.62
N GLU A 419 -29.93 -25.19 6.45
CA GLU A 419 -30.89 -24.72 5.44
C GLU A 419 -30.20 -23.78 4.44
N PRO A 420 -29.25 -24.26 3.62
CA PRO A 420 -28.57 -23.40 2.66
C PRO A 420 -29.54 -22.90 1.60
N ASP A 421 -29.77 -21.59 1.56
CA ASP A 421 -30.58 -20.94 0.54
C ASP A 421 -29.79 -20.81 -0.77
N ALA A 422 -29.84 -21.88 -1.58
CA ALA A 422 -29.12 -21.97 -2.85
C ALA A 422 -29.49 -20.84 -3.83
N GLN A 423 -30.75 -20.37 -3.81
CA GLN A 423 -31.21 -19.29 -4.68
C GLN A 423 -30.60 -17.94 -4.28
N ARG A 424 -30.60 -17.61 -2.97
CA ARG A 424 -29.92 -16.41 -2.48
C ARG A 424 -28.41 -16.47 -2.68
N ALA A 425 -27.79 -17.64 -2.52
CA ALA A 425 -26.38 -17.84 -2.81
C ALA A 425 -26.06 -17.63 -4.29
N LEU A 426 -26.87 -18.19 -5.18
CA LEU A 426 -26.72 -18.00 -6.62
C LEU A 426 -26.91 -16.54 -7.03
N SER A 427 -27.96 -15.86 -6.53
CA SER A 427 -28.16 -14.42 -6.79
C SER A 427 -27.03 -13.57 -6.23
N PHE A 428 -26.48 -13.91 -5.05
CA PHE A 428 -25.34 -13.23 -4.47
C PHE A 428 -24.10 -13.31 -5.37
N VAL A 429 -23.83 -14.49 -5.92
CA VAL A 429 -22.71 -14.73 -6.85
C VAL A 429 -22.94 -14.06 -8.20
N LEU A 430 -24.12 -14.20 -8.79
CA LEU A 430 -24.44 -13.60 -10.10
C LEU A 430 -24.38 -12.07 -10.08
N ASN A 431 -24.71 -11.45 -8.95
CA ASN A 431 -24.59 -9.99 -8.77
C ASN A 431 -23.15 -9.52 -8.54
N ARG A 432 -22.19 -10.44 -8.39
CA ARG A 432 -20.78 -10.18 -8.10
C ARG A 432 -19.84 -10.82 -9.12
N VAL A 433 -20.36 -11.11 -10.32
CA VAL A 433 -19.54 -11.62 -11.42
C VAL A 433 -18.41 -10.62 -11.69
N PRO A 434 -17.13 -11.04 -11.54
CA PRO A 434 -16.00 -10.15 -11.78
C PRO A 434 -15.97 -9.69 -13.24
N ASN A 435 -15.58 -8.44 -13.45
CA ASN A 435 -15.46 -7.88 -14.80
C ASN A 435 -14.20 -7.02 -14.89
N LEU A 436 -13.46 -7.16 -15.98
CA LEU A 436 -12.21 -6.46 -16.21
C LEU A 436 -12.49 -5.11 -16.87
N PHE A 437 -11.75 -4.06 -16.50
CA PHE A 437 -12.02 -2.70 -16.98
C PHE A 437 -12.08 -2.59 -18.52
N TYR A 438 -11.28 -3.38 -19.24
CA TYR A 438 -11.21 -3.34 -20.71
C TYR A 438 -12.31 -4.17 -21.41
N THR A 439 -12.93 -5.14 -20.73
CA THR A 439 -14.10 -5.87 -21.24
C THR A 439 -15.41 -5.25 -20.78
N ARG A 440 -15.35 -4.35 -19.79
CA ARG A 440 -16.52 -3.86 -19.09
C ARG A 440 -17.50 -3.10 -19.96
N LEU A 441 -17.02 -2.18 -20.80
CA LEU A 441 -17.90 -1.43 -21.69
C LEU A 441 -18.71 -2.37 -22.59
N ALA A 442 -18.03 -3.32 -23.25
CA ALA A 442 -18.67 -4.28 -24.13
C ALA A 442 -19.66 -5.20 -23.39
N THR A 443 -19.30 -5.69 -22.21
CA THR A 443 -20.17 -6.57 -21.42
C THR A 443 -21.35 -5.82 -20.79
N ASP A 444 -21.15 -4.58 -20.34
CA ASP A 444 -22.22 -3.71 -19.83
C ASP A 444 -23.22 -3.41 -20.96
N MET A 445 -22.75 -3.01 -22.15
CA MET A 445 -23.61 -2.70 -23.30
C MET A 445 -24.32 -3.92 -23.91
N LEU A 446 -23.59 -5.02 -24.15
CA LEU A 446 -24.13 -6.17 -24.89
C LEU A 446 -24.98 -7.10 -24.03
N PHE A 447 -24.68 -7.20 -22.73
CA PHE A 447 -25.31 -8.20 -21.86
C PHE A 447 -26.04 -7.56 -20.68
N PHE A 448 -25.34 -6.78 -19.84
CA PHE A 448 -25.95 -6.35 -18.57
C PHE A 448 -27.04 -5.29 -18.75
N HIS A 449 -26.89 -4.36 -19.69
CA HIS A 449 -27.93 -3.38 -20.00
C HIS A 449 -29.18 -4.05 -20.54
N TRP A 450 -29.04 -5.03 -21.44
CA TRP A 450 -30.17 -5.81 -21.95
C TRP A 450 -30.87 -6.60 -20.85
N ILE A 451 -30.13 -7.31 -19.99
CA ILE A 451 -30.69 -8.07 -18.86
C ILE A 451 -31.44 -7.14 -17.91
N ARG A 452 -30.84 -6.01 -17.53
CA ARG A 452 -31.46 -5.06 -16.57
C ARG A 452 -32.69 -4.38 -17.14
N GLU A 453 -32.68 -4.04 -18.42
CA GLU A 453 -33.84 -3.45 -19.10
C GLU A 453 -34.98 -4.47 -19.24
N THR A 454 -34.65 -5.74 -19.50
CA THR A 454 -35.64 -6.83 -19.57
C THR A 454 -36.23 -7.15 -18.20
N MET A 455 -35.42 -7.14 -17.14
CA MET A 455 -35.88 -7.36 -15.76
C MET A 455 -36.62 -6.17 -15.16
N ASN A 456 -36.29 -4.94 -15.58
CA ASN A 456 -36.89 -3.71 -15.08
C ASN A 456 -36.99 -2.66 -16.20
N PRO A 457 -38.11 -2.62 -16.93
CA PRO A 457 -38.29 -1.68 -18.04
C PRO A 457 -38.10 -0.22 -17.63
N GLY A 458 -37.41 0.54 -18.48
CA GLY A 458 -37.02 1.94 -18.28
C GLY A 458 -35.83 2.12 -17.33
N TYR A 459 -35.09 1.05 -16.98
CA TYR A 459 -33.91 1.14 -16.13
C TYR A 459 -32.83 2.03 -16.76
N LEU A 460 -32.56 1.87 -18.06
CA LEU A 460 -31.54 2.64 -18.76
C LEU A 460 -31.87 4.14 -18.79
N ARG A 461 -33.12 4.50 -19.12
CA ARG A 461 -33.55 5.90 -19.09
C ARG A 461 -33.44 6.53 -17.71
N ARG A 462 -33.78 5.79 -16.64
CA ARG A 462 -33.61 6.25 -15.24
C ARG A 462 -32.15 6.29 -14.80
N MET A 463 -31.28 5.51 -15.44
CA MET A 463 -29.85 5.53 -15.19
C MET A 463 -29.23 6.76 -15.86
N GLU A 464 -29.56 7.03 -17.13
CA GLU A 464 -29.16 8.24 -17.87
C GLU A 464 -29.60 9.50 -17.15
N GLN A 465 -30.90 9.60 -16.81
CA GLN A 465 -31.44 10.77 -16.08
C GLN A 465 -30.76 11.02 -14.73
N ARG A 466 -30.34 9.97 -14.01
CA ARG A 466 -29.58 10.12 -12.76
C ARG A 466 -28.15 10.58 -13.00
N ILE A 467 -27.52 10.13 -14.08
CA ILE A 467 -26.13 10.48 -14.38
C ILE A 467 -26.04 11.92 -14.92
N GLU A 468 -27.01 12.33 -15.74
CA GLU A 468 -27.18 13.72 -16.15
C GLU A 468 -27.52 14.61 -14.95
N GLY A 469 -28.47 14.20 -14.10
CA GLY A 469 -28.93 15.00 -12.97
C GLY A 469 -27.93 15.12 -11.81
N ASP A 470 -27.23 14.04 -11.45
CA ASP A 470 -26.35 14.00 -10.27
C ASP A 470 -24.91 14.46 -10.58
N HIS A 471 -24.48 14.36 -11.84
CA HIS A 471 -23.08 14.53 -12.23
C HIS A 471 -22.84 15.37 -13.49
N ASP A 472 -23.88 15.87 -14.16
CA ASP A 472 -23.79 16.58 -15.45
C ASP A 472 -22.99 15.80 -16.52
N GLN A 473 -23.15 14.47 -16.51
CA GLN A 473 -22.43 13.55 -17.40
C GLN A 473 -23.37 12.97 -18.46
N GLN A 474 -22.82 12.71 -19.65
CA GLN A 474 -23.50 12.03 -20.76
C GLN A 474 -22.78 10.73 -21.11
N PHE A 475 -23.49 9.81 -21.78
CA PHE A 475 -22.97 8.54 -22.29
C PHE A 475 -22.47 8.63 -23.73
#